data_AF-N8XIW3-F1
#
_entry.id   AF-N8XIW3-F1
#
_cell.length_a   1.000
_cell.length_b   1.000
_cell.length_c   1.000
_cell.angle_alpha   90.00
_cell.angle_beta   90.00
_cell.angle_gamma   90.00
#
_symmetry.space_group_name_H-M   'P 1'
#
loop_
_entity.id
_entity.type
_entity.pdbx_description
1 polymer ?
#
loop_
_entity_poly.entity_id
_entity_poly.type
_entity_poly.pdbx_seq_one_letter_code
_entity_poly.pdbx_strand_id
1 'polypeptide(L)'
;MAAGRSISVEGSTAFNTRFPMGVPTTACGEGTYQDKGIYMYSFSGTQALTNILDPLDPLFTGTSLIVDIKGDNDGMVSRCSAKFGKTVRDNLPWNHADEVNQVLGLKSIFAPNPVDIYRQHANRLKLQGL
;
A
#
# COMPACT_ATOMS: atom_id res chain seq x y z
N MET A 1 -19.12 10.24 -8.09
CA MET A 1 -17.73 10.24 -7.56
C MET A 1 -16.84 9.49 -8.53
N ALA A 2 -15.81 10.14 -9.09
CA ALA A 2 -14.92 9.52 -10.08
C ALA A 2 -13.88 8.59 -9.44
N ALA A 3 -13.26 9.01 -8.33
CA ALA A 3 -12.23 8.24 -7.63
C ALA A 3 -12.72 6.84 -7.19
N GLY A 4 -13.90 6.77 -6.57
CA GLY A 4 -14.48 5.51 -6.10
C GLY A 4 -14.72 4.46 -7.20
N ARG A 5 -14.95 4.89 -8.45
CA ARG A 5 -15.13 3.94 -9.58
C ARG A 5 -13.83 3.28 -9.99
N SER A 6 -12.71 4.01 -9.96
CA SER A 6 -11.42 3.47 -10.37
C SER A 6 -10.82 2.52 -9.34
N ILE A 7 -11.12 2.73 -8.06
CA ILE A 7 -10.61 1.92 -6.95
C ILE A 7 -11.55 0.77 -6.54
N SER A 8 -12.69 0.60 -7.22
CA SER A 8 -13.56 -0.56 -6.99
C SER A 8 -12.90 -1.84 -7.52
N VAL A 9 -13.39 -2.99 -7.10
CA VAL A 9 -12.90 -4.29 -7.61
C VAL A 9 -13.11 -4.37 -9.12
N GLU A 10 -14.26 -3.94 -9.62
CA GLU A 10 -14.57 -3.94 -11.06
C GLU A 10 -13.66 -2.98 -11.84
N GLY A 11 -13.47 -1.76 -11.32
CA GLY A 11 -12.64 -0.74 -11.96
C GLY A 11 -11.16 -1.14 -12.04
N SER A 12 -10.61 -1.60 -10.92
CA SER A 12 -9.22 -2.08 -10.84
C SER A 12 -8.99 -3.34 -11.67
N THR A 13 -9.94 -4.30 -11.68
CA THR A 13 -9.85 -5.50 -12.53
C THR A 13 -9.85 -5.16 -14.01
N ALA A 14 -10.72 -4.24 -14.44
CA ALA A 14 -10.78 -3.79 -15.83
C ALA A 14 -9.49 -3.07 -16.25
N PHE A 15 -8.87 -2.32 -15.33
CA PHE A 15 -7.57 -1.68 -15.55
C PHE A 15 -6.44 -2.71 -15.68
N ASN A 16 -6.35 -3.64 -14.72
CA ASN A 16 -5.29 -4.67 -14.68
C ASN A 16 -5.34 -5.60 -15.90
N THR A 17 -6.52 -5.85 -16.46
CA THR A 17 -6.66 -6.62 -17.71
C THR A 17 -6.00 -5.92 -18.91
N ARG A 18 -6.03 -4.59 -18.94
CA ARG A 18 -5.43 -3.79 -20.02
C ARG A 18 -3.94 -3.53 -19.77
N PHE A 19 -3.54 -3.43 -18.50
CA PHE A 19 -2.19 -3.09 -18.07
C PHE A 19 -1.70 -4.09 -17.00
N PRO A 20 -1.37 -5.33 -17.38
CA PRO A 20 -1.07 -6.41 -16.42
C PRO A 20 0.34 -6.37 -15.84
N MET A 21 1.18 -5.45 -16.31
CA MET A 21 2.59 -5.38 -15.95
C MET A 21 2.75 -5.18 -14.44
N GLY A 22 3.52 -6.04 -13.77
CA GLY A 22 3.75 -5.97 -12.32
C GLY A 22 2.57 -6.43 -11.45
N VAL A 23 1.40 -6.75 -12.02
CA VAL A 23 0.25 -7.28 -11.26
C VAL A 23 0.49 -8.76 -10.93
N PRO A 24 0.27 -9.22 -9.69
CA PRO A 24 0.38 -10.64 -9.33
C PRO A 24 -0.61 -11.52 -10.08
N THR A 25 -0.19 -12.73 -10.44
CA THR A 25 -1.07 -13.76 -11.03
C THR A 25 -1.77 -14.63 -10.00
N THR A 26 -1.38 -14.51 -8.73
CA THR A 26 -2.00 -15.20 -7.59
C THR A 26 -2.54 -14.17 -6.60
N ALA A 27 -3.55 -14.56 -5.82
CA ALA A 27 -4.35 -13.63 -5.02
C ALA A 27 -3.54 -12.76 -4.04
N CYS A 28 -2.41 -13.23 -3.52
CA CYS A 28 -1.58 -12.48 -2.56
C CYS A 28 -0.08 -12.65 -2.81
N GLY A 29 0.29 -13.13 -4.00
CA GLY A 29 1.68 -13.30 -4.40
C GLY A 29 2.30 -11.99 -4.85
N GLU A 30 3.52 -12.10 -5.34
CA GLU A 30 4.20 -10.99 -6.00
C GLU A 30 3.92 -10.99 -7.51
N GLY A 31 4.14 -9.84 -8.14
CA GLY A 31 4.09 -9.71 -9.59
C GLY A 31 5.47 -9.84 -10.22
N THR A 32 5.56 -9.64 -11.53
CA THR A 32 6.84 -9.57 -12.23
C THR A 32 7.66 -8.38 -11.70
N TYR A 33 8.92 -8.62 -11.32
CA TYR A 33 9.78 -7.58 -10.73
C TYR A 33 10.31 -6.57 -11.76
N GLN A 34 10.40 -6.99 -13.02
CA GLN A 34 10.85 -6.16 -14.13
C GLN A 34 10.19 -6.62 -15.43
N ASP A 35 9.67 -5.69 -16.22
CA ASP A 35 9.19 -5.95 -17.58
C ASP A 35 9.51 -4.75 -18.47
N LYS A 36 9.95 -5.01 -19.70
CA LYS A 36 10.37 -3.99 -20.69
C LYS A 36 11.35 -2.95 -20.13
N GLY A 37 12.25 -3.36 -19.24
CA GLY A 37 13.24 -2.48 -18.61
C GLY A 37 12.70 -1.63 -17.45
N ILE A 38 11.41 -1.72 -17.13
CA ILE A 38 10.78 -1.01 -16.00
C ILE A 38 10.83 -1.93 -14.78
N TYR A 39 11.35 -1.45 -13.66
CA TYR A 39 11.39 -2.18 -12.39
C TYR A 39 10.16 -1.85 -11.54
N MET A 40 9.52 -2.87 -10.95
CA MET A 40 8.30 -2.74 -10.16
C MET A 40 8.53 -3.13 -8.70
N TYR A 41 8.08 -2.28 -7.79
CA TYR A 41 8.16 -2.49 -6.35
C TYR A 41 6.85 -2.07 -5.68
N SER A 42 6.56 -2.65 -4.53
CA SER A 42 5.51 -2.18 -3.63
C SER A 42 5.92 -2.25 -2.18
N PHE A 43 5.29 -1.41 -1.36
CA PHE A 43 5.26 -1.55 0.09
C PHE A 43 3.97 -0.95 0.64
N SER A 44 3.44 -1.51 1.73
CA SER A 44 2.15 -1.10 2.31
C SER A 44 2.05 -1.37 3.81
N GLY A 45 1.04 -0.75 4.42
CA GLY A 45 0.58 -0.97 5.78
C GLY A 45 -0.47 -2.08 5.91
N THR A 46 -0.70 -2.51 7.15
CA THR A 46 -1.73 -3.50 7.54
C THR A 46 -2.40 -3.15 8.85
N GLN A 47 -2.40 -1.88 9.26
CA GLN A 47 -2.95 -1.48 10.54
C GLN A 47 -3.80 -0.22 10.40
N ALA A 48 -5.12 -0.36 10.41
CA ALA A 48 -6.04 0.77 10.22
C ALA A 48 -6.07 1.78 11.39
N LEU A 49 -5.81 1.34 12.63
CA LEU A 49 -5.74 2.19 13.83
C LEU A 49 -4.30 2.26 14.34
N THR A 50 -3.68 3.43 14.28
CA THR A 50 -2.26 3.64 14.61
C THR A 50 -2.03 4.77 15.60
N ASN A 51 -2.81 5.85 15.57
CA ASN A 51 -2.66 7.01 16.44
C ASN A 51 -4.01 7.66 16.79
N ILE A 52 -4.40 7.58 18.06
CA ILE A 52 -5.68 8.14 18.56
C ILE A 52 -5.76 9.67 18.50
N LEU A 53 -4.63 10.37 18.32
CA LEU A 53 -4.59 11.82 18.17
C LEU A 53 -4.72 12.25 16.71
N ASP A 54 -4.64 11.31 15.76
CA ASP A 54 -4.84 11.59 14.35
C ASP A 54 -6.35 11.65 14.02
N PRO A 55 -6.85 12.75 13.43
CA PRO A 55 -8.26 12.87 13.08
C PRO A 55 -8.73 11.92 11.97
N LEU A 56 -7.83 11.29 11.20
CA LEU A 56 -8.18 10.34 10.14
C LEU A 56 -8.29 8.89 10.62
N ASP A 57 -7.70 8.54 11.75
CA ASP A 57 -7.73 7.18 12.29
C ASP A 57 -9.15 6.60 12.47
N PRO A 58 -10.15 7.35 12.96
CA PRO A 58 -11.52 6.86 13.04
C PRO A 58 -12.12 6.46 11.68
N LEU A 59 -11.75 7.18 10.61
CA LEU A 59 -12.19 6.85 9.25
C LEU A 59 -11.62 5.50 8.81
N PHE A 60 -10.29 5.35 8.87
CA PHE A 60 -9.62 4.12 8.43
C PHE A 60 -10.03 2.91 9.27
N THR A 61 -10.18 3.08 10.58
CA THR A 61 -10.71 2.04 11.46
C THR A 61 -12.12 1.63 11.07
N GLY A 62 -12.99 2.61 10.78
CA GLY A 62 -14.38 2.37 10.37
C GLY A 62 -14.50 1.65 9.02
N THR A 63 -13.64 1.97 8.06
CA THR A 63 -13.65 1.36 6.72
C THR A 63 -12.92 0.03 6.65
N SER A 64 -12.01 -0.27 7.59
CA SER A 64 -11.20 -1.49 7.59
C SER A 64 -12.01 -2.78 7.45
N LEU A 65 -13.14 -2.89 8.16
CA LEU A 65 -14.00 -4.09 8.13
C LEU A 65 -14.73 -4.28 6.78
N ILE A 66 -14.89 -3.20 6.00
CA ILE A 66 -15.47 -3.25 4.66
C ILE A 66 -14.42 -3.71 3.66
N VAL A 67 -13.16 -3.29 3.85
CA VAL A 67 -12.03 -3.60 2.96
C VAL A 67 -11.60 -5.06 3.11
N ASP A 68 -11.38 -5.50 4.35
CA ASP A 68 -11.10 -6.90 4.67
C ASP A 68 -11.56 -7.20 6.09
N ILE A 69 -12.53 -8.10 6.21
CA ILE A 69 -13.11 -8.53 7.48
C ILE A 69 -12.08 -9.13 8.46
N LYS A 70 -10.94 -9.61 7.95
CA LYS A 70 -9.84 -10.13 8.77
C LYS A 70 -8.96 -9.04 9.37
N GLY A 71 -9.12 -7.78 8.94
CA GLY A 71 -8.32 -6.65 9.40
C GLY A 71 -6.90 -6.58 8.83
N ASP A 72 -6.55 -7.38 7.81
CA ASP A 72 -5.23 -7.36 7.15
C ASP A 72 -5.20 -6.27 6.05
N ASN A 73 -5.38 -5.01 6.47
CA ASN A 73 -5.51 -3.85 5.60
C ASN A 73 -5.08 -2.55 6.31
N ASP A 74 -4.82 -1.51 5.52
CA ASP A 74 -4.44 -0.17 6.00
C ASP A 74 -5.66 0.74 6.29
N GLY A 75 -6.87 0.19 6.27
CA GLY A 75 -8.15 0.91 6.36
C GLY A 75 -8.82 1.20 5.01
N MET A 76 -8.09 1.15 3.89
CA MET A 76 -8.60 1.43 2.53
C MET A 76 -8.26 0.34 1.52
N VAL A 77 -7.11 -0.30 1.66
CA VAL A 77 -6.54 -1.28 0.74
C VAL A 77 -6.09 -2.50 1.54
N SER A 78 -6.51 -3.69 1.10
CA SER A 78 -6.04 -4.93 1.72
C SER A 78 -4.59 -5.21 1.35
N ARG A 79 -3.87 -5.89 2.25
CA ARG A 79 -2.48 -6.30 2.03
C ARG A 79 -2.25 -6.95 0.67
N CYS A 80 -3.16 -7.86 0.29
CA CYS A 80 -3.06 -8.59 -0.96
C CYS A 80 -3.34 -7.71 -2.19
N SER A 81 -4.26 -6.74 -2.07
CA SER A 81 -4.54 -5.79 -3.16
C SER A 81 -3.38 -4.81 -3.38
N ALA A 82 -2.56 -4.54 -2.37
CA ALA A 82 -1.41 -3.63 -2.47
C ALA A 82 -0.16 -4.27 -3.13
N LYS A 83 -0.25 -5.55 -3.53
CA LYS A 83 0.86 -6.28 -4.16
C LYS A 83 1.12 -5.78 -5.59
N PHE A 84 2.36 -5.36 -5.85
CA PHE A 84 2.80 -4.96 -7.19
C PHE A 84 4.31 -5.17 -7.35
N GLY A 85 4.71 -5.93 -8.36
CA GLY A 85 6.09 -6.31 -8.58
C GLY A 85 6.72 -6.97 -7.36
N LYS A 86 7.92 -6.53 -6.98
CA LYS A 86 8.62 -6.98 -5.78
C LYS A 86 8.11 -6.26 -4.54
N THR A 87 7.51 -7.01 -3.63
CA THR A 87 7.12 -6.53 -2.29
C THR A 87 8.38 -6.27 -1.47
N VAL A 88 8.66 -5.00 -1.18
CA VAL A 88 9.73 -4.61 -0.26
C VAL A 88 9.30 -4.89 1.17
N ARG A 89 8.06 -4.53 1.53
CA ARG A 89 7.42 -4.81 2.81
C ARG A 89 5.93 -4.49 2.76
N ASP A 90 5.07 -5.36 3.27
CA ASP A 90 3.60 -5.23 3.15
C ASP A 90 2.89 -5.44 4.50
N ASN A 91 3.59 -5.21 5.61
CA ASN A 91 3.10 -5.42 6.96
C ASN A 91 3.54 -4.29 7.90
N LEU A 92 3.64 -3.08 7.35
CA LEU A 92 4.01 -1.92 8.14
C LEU A 92 2.85 -1.60 9.10
N PRO A 93 3.12 -1.25 10.37
CA PRO A 93 2.10 -0.84 11.33
C PRO A 93 1.63 0.59 11.02
N TRP A 94 1.03 0.74 9.84
CA TRP A 94 0.60 1.96 9.18
C TRP A 94 -0.83 1.78 8.69
N ASN A 95 -1.62 2.84 8.82
CA ASN A 95 -2.84 3.03 8.05
C ASN A 95 -2.52 3.73 6.72
N HIS A 96 -3.54 3.95 5.90
CA HIS A 96 -3.37 4.50 4.56
C HIS A 96 -2.76 5.92 4.53
N ALA A 97 -3.00 6.75 5.56
CA ALA A 97 -2.42 8.09 5.64
C ALA A 97 -0.98 8.07 6.19
N ASP A 98 -0.68 7.14 7.09
CA ASP A 98 0.68 6.94 7.62
C ASP A 98 1.67 6.65 6.50
N GLU A 99 1.27 5.91 5.44
CA GLU A 99 2.10 5.60 4.28
C GLU A 99 2.70 6.84 3.60
N VAL A 100 2.05 8.00 3.75
CA VAL A 100 2.48 9.30 3.24
C VAL A 100 2.80 10.30 4.36
N ASN A 101 3.06 9.79 5.57
CA ASN A 101 3.40 10.56 6.77
C ASN A 101 2.33 11.59 7.15
N GLN A 102 1.05 11.24 6.97
CA GLN A 102 -0.10 12.05 7.37
C GLN A 102 -0.82 11.42 8.57
N VAL A 103 -1.43 12.22 9.43
CA VAL A 103 -1.54 13.69 9.36
C VAL A 103 -0.38 14.37 10.09
N LEU A 104 0.34 15.27 9.40
CA LEU A 104 1.46 16.03 9.99
C LEU A 104 2.53 15.15 10.68
N GLY A 105 2.69 13.91 10.24
CA GLY A 105 3.64 12.93 10.79
C GLY A 105 3.18 12.17 12.02
N LEU A 106 1.92 12.35 12.45
CA LEU A 106 1.29 11.45 13.42
C LEU A 106 1.18 10.06 12.80
N LYS A 107 1.60 9.07 13.58
CA LYS A 107 1.53 7.63 13.29
C LYS A 107 1.75 6.87 14.60
N SER A 108 1.69 5.53 14.56
CA SER A 108 2.09 4.72 15.71
C SER A 108 3.53 5.03 16.16
N ILE A 109 3.75 5.19 17.47
CA ILE A 109 5.04 5.63 18.05
C ILE A 109 6.18 4.65 17.75
N PHE A 110 5.86 3.37 17.61
CA PHE A 110 6.83 2.31 17.32
C PHE A 110 6.86 1.91 15.84
N ALA A 111 6.09 2.60 15.00
CA ALA A 111 6.10 2.32 13.58
C ALA A 111 7.38 2.85 12.93
N PRO A 112 7.95 2.11 11.94
CA PRO A 112 8.98 2.67 11.07
C PRO A 112 8.56 4.02 10.51
N ASN A 113 9.52 4.93 10.33
CA ASN A 113 9.22 6.23 9.76
C ASN A 113 8.99 6.12 8.25
N PRO A 114 7.82 6.55 7.72
CA PRO A 114 7.55 6.53 6.28
C PRO A 114 8.63 7.25 5.47
N VAL A 115 9.09 8.39 5.98
CA VAL A 115 10.19 9.17 5.36
C VAL A 115 11.45 8.31 5.19
N ASP A 116 11.79 7.49 6.18
CA ASP A 116 12.97 6.62 6.12
C ASP A 116 12.77 5.47 5.12
N ILE A 117 11.56 4.91 5.01
CA ILE A 117 11.25 3.87 4.02
C ILE A 117 11.42 4.41 2.60
N TYR A 118 10.94 5.63 2.30
CA TYR A 118 11.19 6.26 0.99
C TYR A 118 12.68 6.52 0.75
N ARG A 119 13.42 7.00 1.75
CA ARG A 119 14.88 7.22 1.63
C ARG A 119 15.63 5.91 1.35
N GLN A 120 15.27 4.84 2.04
CA GLN A 120 15.85 3.51 1.82
C GLN A 120 15.48 2.97 0.44
N HIS A 121 14.26 3.22 -0.02
CA HIS A 121 13.84 2.84 -1.37
C HIS A 121 14.61 3.62 -2.45
N ALA A 122 14.80 4.93 -2.29
CA ALA A 122 15.64 5.71 -3.19
C ALA A 122 17.10 5.19 -3.23
N ASN A 123 17.66 4.82 -2.08
CA ASN A 123 18.99 4.21 -2.03
C ASN A 123 19.03 2.82 -2.69
N ARG A 124 17.96 2.02 -2.58
CA ARG A 124 17.82 0.75 -3.31
C ARG A 124 17.89 0.96 -4.81
N LEU A 125 17.16 1.94 -5.34
CA LEU A 125 17.16 2.28 -6.77
C LEU A 125 18.55 2.74 -7.22
N LYS A 126 19.19 3.64 -6.47
CA LYS A 126 20.57 4.09 -6.73
C LYS A 126 21.56 2.92 -6.81
N LEU A 127 21.50 1.97 -5.88
CA LEU A 127 22.37 0.79 -5.86
C LEU A 127 22.10 -0.18 -7.03
N GLN A 128 20.94 -0.05 -7.68
CA GLN A 128 20.58 -0.79 -8.89
C GLN A 128 20.94 -0.03 -10.18
N GLY A 129 21.51 1.17 -10.07
CA GLY A 129 21.85 2.02 -11.21
C GLY A 129 20.68 2.79 -11.82
N LEU A 130 19.61 3.01 -11.04
CA LEU A 130 18.42 3.79 -11.40
C LEU A 130 18.44 5.20 -10.76
#